data_AF-A0A6C0JKF5-F1
#
_entry.id   AF-A0A6C0JKF5-F1
#
_cell.length_a   1.000
_cell.length_b   1.000
_cell.length_c   1.000
_cell.angle_alpha   90.00
_cell.angle_beta   90.00
_cell.angle_gamma   90.00
#
_symmetry.space_group_name_H-M   'P 1'
#
loop_
_entity.id
_entity.type
_entity.pdbx_description
1 polymer ?
#
loop_
_entity_poly.entity_id
_entity_poly.type
_entity_poly.pdbx_seq_one_letter_code
_entity_poly.pdbx_strand_id
1 'polypeptide(L)'
;MCFTQEFSFFNFSLLFGYGAYLGVYSSEAYIWRLYIPLIYLSLKDFIQTFLYMFDDNEKYKYVLSVISYFHICFQPLVTNILFSYFSRTASFFNIDYWNIIFVITFIFGLLKLTNLDFFDILKDAPYCKDKSSDFCSDKNGAYIGKYHVGYKFRTKYKYGLSFNLLMVIPALLTNSYILAIIFAFFTILLRVIFIDVRDGEIGAIWCLLALIPTIPYVYYRKQFLSLIEKIKIY
;
A
#
# COMPACT_ATOMS: atom_id res chain seq x y z
N MET A 1 -2.43 -10.78 14.62
CA MET A 1 -2.25 -10.90 13.16
C MET A 1 -3.49 -10.31 12.51
N CYS A 2 -3.42 -9.65 11.34
CA CYS A 2 -4.51 -8.88 10.70
C CYS A 2 -5.81 -9.63 10.38
N PHE A 3 -5.93 -10.86 10.86
CA PHE A 3 -6.89 -11.88 10.51
C PHE A 3 -8.24 -11.79 11.26
N THR A 4 -8.42 -10.79 12.13
CA THR A 4 -9.70 -10.58 12.85
C THR A 4 -10.09 -9.10 12.85
N GLN A 5 -11.38 -8.84 13.08
CA GLN A 5 -11.93 -7.51 13.24
C GLN A 5 -11.16 -6.67 14.29
N GLU A 6 -10.92 -7.26 15.46
CA GLU A 6 -10.26 -6.58 16.59
C GLU A 6 -8.82 -6.22 16.25
N PHE A 7 -8.11 -7.10 15.55
CA PHE A 7 -6.73 -6.84 15.19
C PHE A 7 -6.62 -5.79 14.08
N SER A 8 -7.51 -5.83 13.07
CA SER A 8 -7.61 -4.75 12.08
C SER A 8 -7.88 -3.42 12.78
N PHE A 9 -8.80 -3.37 13.73
CA PHE A 9 -9.08 -2.13 14.47
C PHE A 9 -7.90 -1.66 15.33
N PHE A 10 -7.20 -2.60 15.97
CA PHE A 10 -5.99 -2.31 16.73
C PHE A 10 -4.89 -1.72 15.84
N ASN A 11 -4.63 -2.31 14.68
CA ASN A 11 -3.66 -1.80 13.72
C ASN A 11 -4.01 -0.39 13.23
N PHE A 12 -5.29 -0.18 12.89
CA PHE A 12 -5.79 1.14 12.54
C PHE A 12 -5.48 2.14 13.66
N SER A 13 -5.85 1.81 14.90
CA SER A 13 -5.65 2.69 16.05
C SER A 13 -4.17 2.99 16.30
N LEU A 14 -3.30 1.99 16.15
CA LEU A 14 -1.85 2.14 16.32
C LEU A 14 -1.24 3.04 15.24
N LEU A 15 -1.50 2.73 13.96
CA LEU A 15 -0.95 3.48 12.83
C LEU A 15 -1.51 4.90 12.75
N PHE A 16 -2.83 5.05 12.92
CA PHE A 16 -3.49 6.35 12.94
C PHE A 16 -3.03 7.18 14.13
N GLY A 17 -3.02 6.59 15.34
CA GLY A 17 -2.60 7.27 16.56
C GLY A 17 -1.15 7.73 16.49
N TYR A 18 -0.24 6.87 16.03
CA TYR A 18 1.16 7.24 15.88
C TYR A 18 1.38 8.25 14.75
N GLY A 19 0.67 8.11 13.62
CA GLY A 19 0.68 9.11 12.55
C GLY A 19 0.20 10.48 13.03
N ALA A 20 -0.95 10.53 13.70
CA ALA A 20 -1.51 11.76 14.27
C ALA A 20 -0.55 12.39 15.31
N TYR A 21 0.05 11.57 16.18
CA TYR A 21 1.06 12.03 17.13
C TYR A 21 2.24 12.71 16.41
N LEU A 22 2.79 12.08 15.36
CA LEU A 22 3.87 12.69 14.59
C LEU A 22 3.44 13.96 13.86
N GLY A 23 2.20 14.02 13.35
CA GLY A 23 1.67 15.20 12.67
C GLY A 23 1.46 16.41 13.59
N VAL A 24 1.12 16.19 14.86
CA VAL A 24 0.82 17.26 15.82
C VAL A 24 2.04 17.66 16.64
N TYR A 25 2.84 16.70 17.10
CA TYR A 25 3.87 16.93 18.13
C TYR A 25 5.31 16.92 17.60
N SER A 26 5.55 16.48 16.37
CA SER A 26 6.91 16.50 15.82
C SER A 26 7.22 17.82 15.13
N SER A 27 8.34 18.44 15.49
CA SER A 27 8.89 19.62 14.81
C SER A 27 9.87 19.28 13.69
N GLU A 28 10.05 17.98 13.37
CA GLU A 28 11.01 17.54 12.35
C GLU A 28 10.59 18.01 10.95
N ALA A 29 11.50 18.68 10.24
CA ALA A 29 11.27 19.04 8.84
C ALA A 29 10.94 17.78 8.01
N TYR A 30 9.95 17.91 7.13
CA TYR A 30 9.46 16.82 6.27
C TYR A 30 8.81 15.63 7.00
N ILE A 31 8.41 15.77 8.28
CA ILE A 31 7.72 14.69 9.02
C ILE A 31 6.42 14.22 8.35
N TRP A 32 5.80 15.06 7.52
CA TRP A 32 4.65 14.69 6.68
C TRP A 32 4.91 13.49 5.77
N ARG A 33 6.16 13.30 5.35
CA ARG A 33 6.58 12.13 4.58
C ARG A 33 6.47 10.82 5.36
N LEU A 34 6.26 10.89 6.68
CA LEU A 34 6.04 9.73 7.55
C LEU A 34 4.59 9.64 8.04
N TYR A 35 4.01 10.74 8.54
CA TYR A 35 2.65 10.66 9.10
C TYR A 35 1.57 10.45 8.02
N ILE A 36 1.74 11.01 6.81
CA ILE A 36 0.76 10.80 5.73
C ILE A 36 0.71 9.31 5.36
N PRO A 37 1.84 8.62 5.10
CA PRO A 37 1.82 7.18 4.89
C PRO A 37 1.24 6.37 6.04
N LEU A 38 1.54 6.70 7.29
CA LEU A 38 0.96 5.98 8.43
C LEU A 38 -0.56 6.10 8.48
N ILE A 39 -1.09 7.32 8.35
CA ILE A 39 -2.53 7.57 8.33
C ILE A 39 -3.15 6.85 7.13
N TYR A 40 -2.54 6.97 5.96
CA TYR A 40 -3.01 6.29 4.76
C TYR A 40 -3.10 4.78 4.96
N LEU A 41 -2.02 4.14 5.42
CA LEU A 41 -1.98 2.70 5.64
C LEU A 41 -3.01 2.27 6.70
N SER A 42 -3.22 3.08 7.75
CA SER A 42 -4.24 2.80 8.78
C SER A 42 -5.66 2.71 8.21
N LEU A 43 -5.98 3.48 7.17
CA LEU A 43 -7.32 3.46 6.55
C LEU A 43 -7.64 2.10 5.95
N LYS A 44 -6.65 1.35 5.48
CA LYS A 44 -6.86 -0.01 4.98
C LYS A 44 -7.36 -0.93 6.10
N ASP A 45 -6.68 -0.91 7.25
CA ASP A 45 -7.07 -1.72 8.41
C ASP A 45 -8.45 -1.29 8.96
N PHE A 46 -8.78 0.00 8.86
CA PHE A 46 -10.11 0.49 9.22
C PHE A 46 -11.20 -0.05 8.28
N ILE A 47 -10.95 -0.03 6.96
CA ILE A 47 -11.87 -0.62 5.99
C ILE A 47 -12.01 -2.13 6.22
N GLN A 48 -10.91 -2.83 6.51
CA GLN A 48 -10.92 -4.26 6.83
C GLN A 48 -11.75 -4.57 8.09
N THR A 49 -11.68 -3.72 9.12
CA THR A 49 -12.51 -3.85 10.32
C THR A 49 -13.99 -3.86 9.95
N PHE A 50 -14.43 -2.94 9.09
CA PHE A 50 -15.81 -2.91 8.63
C PHE A 50 -16.18 -4.06 7.70
N LEU A 51 -15.23 -4.56 6.90
CA LEU A 51 -15.47 -5.74 6.07
C LEU A 51 -15.71 -6.99 6.92
N TYR A 52 -15.02 -7.14 8.05
CA TYR A 52 -15.32 -8.20 9.01
C TYR A 52 -16.68 -7.97 9.69
N MET A 53 -16.99 -6.74 10.10
CA MET A 53 -18.24 -6.42 10.81
C MET A 53 -19.49 -6.59 9.94
N PHE A 54 -19.38 -6.33 8.63
CA PHE A 54 -20.49 -6.35 7.68
C PHE A 54 -20.37 -7.46 6.63
N ASP A 55 -19.74 -8.58 6.97
CA ASP A 55 -19.53 -9.68 6.02
C ASP A 55 -20.85 -10.24 5.44
N ASP A 56 -21.93 -10.23 6.22
CA ASP A 56 -23.26 -10.69 5.77
C ASP A 56 -24.00 -9.67 4.88
N ASN A 57 -23.48 -8.45 4.72
CA ASN A 57 -24.16 -7.38 3.98
C ASN A 57 -23.44 -7.06 2.66
N GLU A 58 -23.98 -7.62 1.57
CA GLU A 58 -23.45 -7.45 0.21
C GLU A 58 -23.29 -5.98 -0.22
N LYS A 59 -24.19 -5.08 0.21
CA LYS A 59 -24.12 -3.66 -0.14
C LYS A 59 -22.90 -3.01 0.52
N TYR A 60 -22.67 -3.27 1.80
CA TYR A 60 -21.52 -2.72 2.50
C TYR A 60 -20.21 -3.34 1.99
N LYS A 61 -20.16 -4.65 1.75
CA LYS A 61 -19.00 -5.30 1.13
C LYS A 61 -18.64 -4.68 -0.21
N TYR A 62 -19.63 -4.44 -1.07
CA TYR A 62 -19.40 -3.78 -2.36
C TYR A 62 -18.75 -2.40 -2.19
N VAL A 63 -19.35 -1.53 -1.38
CA VAL A 63 -18.85 -0.16 -1.18
C VAL A 63 -17.46 -0.15 -0.56
N LEU A 64 -17.25 -0.95 0.50
CA LEU A 64 -15.97 -1.05 1.19
C LEU A 64 -14.88 -1.63 0.29
N SER A 65 -15.21 -2.58 -0.59
CA SER A 65 -14.27 -3.09 -1.59
C SER A 65 -13.92 -2.04 -2.65
N VAL A 66 -14.87 -1.24 -3.13
CA VAL A 66 -14.57 -0.13 -4.06
C VAL A 66 -13.63 0.89 -3.39
N ILE A 67 -13.89 1.25 -2.13
CA ILE A 67 -13.00 2.14 -1.35
C ILE A 67 -11.62 1.49 -1.15
N SER A 68 -11.58 0.18 -0.87
CA SER A 68 -10.32 -0.57 -0.76
C SER A 68 -9.54 -0.58 -2.08
N TYR A 69 -10.23 -0.71 -3.21
CA TYR A 69 -9.58 -0.65 -4.53
C TYR A 69 -8.96 0.73 -4.77
N PHE A 70 -9.70 1.80 -4.48
CA PHE A 70 -9.17 3.17 -4.53
C PHE A 70 -7.91 3.30 -3.67
N HIS A 71 -7.95 2.78 -2.45
CA HIS A 71 -6.79 2.76 -1.55
C HIS A 71 -5.61 1.96 -2.13
N ILE A 72 -5.84 0.80 -2.73
CA ILE A 72 -4.77 -0.01 -3.30
C ILE A 72 -4.08 0.73 -4.45
N CYS A 73 -4.82 1.43 -5.30
CA CYS A 73 -4.28 2.14 -6.46
C CYS A 73 -3.17 3.16 -6.13
N PHE A 74 -3.25 3.86 -4.98
CA PHE A 74 -2.26 4.87 -4.60
C PHE A 74 -1.18 4.37 -3.62
N GLN A 75 -1.10 3.07 -3.31
CA GLN A 75 0.00 2.52 -2.50
C GLN A 75 1.39 2.83 -3.07
N PRO A 76 1.65 2.84 -4.40
CA PRO A 76 2.94 3.26 -4.94
C PRO A 76 3.31 4.70 -4.58
N LEU A 77 2.37 5.64 -4.67
CA LEU A 77 2.61 7.03 -4.27
C LEU A 77 3.00 7.12 -2.79
N VAL A 78 2.21 6.48 -1.94
CA VAL A 78 2.38 6.54 -0.48
C VAL A 78 3.68 5.88 -0.03
N THR A 79 4.05 4.75 -0.65
CA THR A 79 5.32 4.05 -0.39
C THR A 79 6.51 4.95 -0.78
N ASN A 80 6.43 5.66 -1.90
CA ASN A 80 7.47 6.59 -2.30
C ASN A 80 7.53 7.84 -1.41
N ILE A 81 6.38 8.34 -0.93
CA ILE A 81 6.36 9.40 0.08
C ILE A 81 7.12 8.95 1.34
N LEU A 82 6.89 7.73 1.83
CA LEU A 82 7.62 7.15 2.96
C LEU A 82 9.13 7.12 2.71
N PHE A 83 9.58 6.54 1.59
CA PHE A 83 11.01 6.44 1.29
C PHE A 83 11.68 7.79 1.08
N SER A 84 10.95 8.77 0.53
CA SER A 84 11.47 10.12 0.33
C SER A 84 11.87 10.83 1.63
N TYR A 85 11.36 10.39 2.79
CA TYR A 85 11.81 10.90 4.09
C TYR A 85 13.30 10.58 4.36
N PHE A 86 13.76 9.42 3.89
CA PHE A 86 15.10 8.87 4.12
C PHE A 86 16.10 9.26 3.04
N SER A 87 15.65 9.89 1.95
CA SER A 87 16.52 10.40 0.89
C SER A 87 16.06 11.78 0.41
N ARG A 88 16.00 12.74 1.34
CA ARG A 88 15.34 14.04 1.13
C ARG A 88 15.93 14.87 -0.01
N THR A 89 17.22 14.74 -0.26
CA THR A 89 18.00 15.56 -1.20
C THR A 89 18.23 14.88 -2.54
N ALA A 90 17.45 13.85 -2.89
CA ALA A 90 17.58 13.21 -4.19
C ALA A 90 17.25 14.22 -5.30
N SER A 91 18.25 14.50 -6.14
CA SER A 91 18.17 15.38 -7.29
C SER A 91 18.78 14.65 -8.48
N PHE A 92 18.12 14.74 -9.63
CA PHE A 92 18.66 14.23 -10.88
C PHE A 92 18.59 15.36 -11.91
N PHE A 93 19.74 15.74 -12.48
CA PHE A 93 19.86 16.88 -13.39
C PHE A 93 19.27 18.20 -12.85
N ASN A 94 19.47 18.50 -11.56
CA ASN A 94 18.94 19.68 -10.86
C ASN A 94 17.40 19.72 -10.71
N ILE A 95 16.72 18.60 -10.98
CA ILE A 95 15.27 18.48 -10.74
C ILE A 95 15.03 17.66 -9.48
N ASP A 96 14.06 18.09 -8.66
CA ASP A 96 13.62 17.34 -7.48
C ASP A 96 13.05 15.99 -7.92
N TYR A 97 13.84 14.94 -7.67
CA TYR A 97 13.56 13.58 -8.07
C TYR A 97 12.21 13.11 -7.52
N TRP A 98 11.93 13.42 -6.26
CA TRP A 98 10.73 12.91 -5.58
C TRP A 98 9.46 13.53 -6.13
N ASN A 99 9.49 14.82 -6.52
CA ASN A 99 8.33 15.46 -7.13
C ASN A 99 7.92 14.78 -8.44
N ILE A 100 8.90 14.42 -9.28
CA ILE A 100 8.65 13.66 -10.51
C ILE A 100 8.01 12.30 -10.17
N ILE A 101 8.61 11.56 -9.22
CA ILE A 101 8.11 10.24 -8.83
C ILE A 101 6.69 10.33 -8.25
N PHE A 102 6.38 11.35 -7.46
CA PHE A 102 5.03 11.55 -6.92
C PHE A 102 4.02 11.81 -8.02
N VAL A 103 4.34 12.65 -9.01
CA VAL A 103 3.45 12.90 -10.16
C VAL A 103 3.23 11.61 -10.95
N ILE A 104 4.30 10.86 -11.26
CA ILE A 104 4.21 9.60 -12.01
C ILE A 104 3.34 8.58 -11.26
N THR A 105 3.58 8.39 -9.97
CA THR A 105 2.85 7.41 -9.15
C THR A 105 1.41 7.82 -8.86
N PHE A 106 1.13 9.13 -8.78
CA PHE A 106 -0.23 9.66 -8.70
C PHE A 106 -1.01 9.41 -10.00
N ILE A 107 -0.44 9.75 -11.16
CA ILE A 107 -1.04 9.47 -12.47
C ILE A 107 -1.24 7.97 -12.65
N PHE A 108 -0.26 7.15 -12.26
CA PHE A 108 -0.40 5.70 -12.28
C PHE A 108 -1.59 5.22 -11.42
N GLY A 109 -1.77 5.78 -10.22
CA GLY A 109 -2.92 5.48 -9.36
C GLY A 109 -4.25 5.81 -10.03
N LEU A 110 -4.36 6.99 -10.67
CA LEU A 110 -5.56 7.38 -11.43
C LEU A 110 -5.83 6.44 -12.61
N LEU A 111 -4.79 6.10 -13.40
CA LEU A 111 -4.90 5.14 -14.50
C LEU A 111 -5.22 3.73 -14.00
N LYS A 112 -4.80 3.37 -12.79
CA LYS A 112 -5.18 2.09 -12.20
C LYS A 112 -6.62 2.06 -11.73
N LEU A 113 -7.12 3.17 -11.22
CA LEU A 113 -8.50 3.30 -10.78
C LEU A 113 -9.51 2.97 -11.89
N THR A 114 -9.25 3.42 -13.13
CA THR A 114 -10.11 3.19 -14.30
C THR A 114 -10.16 1.73 -14.79
N ASN A 115 -9.40 0.81 -14.18
CA ASN A 115 -9.50 -0.61 -14.49
C ASN A 115 -10.66 -1.29 -13.78
N LEU A 116 -11.14 -0.73 -12.67
CA LEU A 116 -12.33 -1.21 -11.98
C LEU A 116 -13.57 -0.81 -12.78
N ASP A 117 -14.47 -1.76 -13.01
CA ASP A 117 -15.73 -1.52 -13.72
C ASP A 117 -16.52 -0.29 -13.22
N PHE A 118 -16.48 -0.02 -11.91
CA PHE A 118 -17.15 1.13 -11.30
C PHE A 118 -16.60 2.49 -11.79
N PHE A 119 -15.30 2.59 -12.05
CA PHE A 119 -14.64 3.83 -12.49
C PHE A 119 -14.35 3.83 -14.00
N ASP A 120 -14.69 2.76 -14.70
CA ASP A 120 -14.44 2.60 -16.11
C ASP A 120 -15.54 3.22 -16.97
N ILE A 121 -15.36 4.49 -17.30
CA ILE A 121 -16.28 5.25 -18.15
C ILE A 121 -16.20 4.81 -19.61
N LEU A 122 -15.00 4.44 -20.09
CA LEU A 122 -14.72 4.21 -21.51
C LEU A 122 -15.10 2.80 -21.98
N LYS A 123 -15.04 1.79 -21.10
CA LYS A 123 -15.33 0.38 -21.42
C LYS A 123 -14.55 -0.14 -22.64
N ASP A 124 -13.32 0.31 -22.76
CA ASP A 124 -12.43 0.12 -23.91
C ASP A 124 -11.74 -1.26 -23.97
N ALA A 125 -11.90 -2.10 -22.96
CA ALA A 125 -11.34 -3.44 -22.92
C ALA A 125 -12.28 -4.43 -22.22
N PRO A 126 -12.23 -5.72 -22.57
CA PRO A 126 -13.00 -6.73 -21.87
C PRO A 126 -12.49 -6.85 -20.43
N TYR A 127 -13.44 -6.88 -19.49
CA TYR A 127 -13.15 -7.29 -18.13
C TYR A 127 -12.75 -8.77 -18.11
N CYS A 128 -12.05 -9.16 -17.05
CA CYS A 128 -12.03 -10.57 -16.67
C CYS A 128 -11.23 -11.50 -17.62
N LYS A 129 -9.99 -11.11 -17.96
CA LYS A 129 -9.12 -11.94 -18.83
C LYS A 129 -8.67 -13.26 -18.21
N ASP A 130 -8.49 -13.30 -16.88
CA ASP A 130 -8.05 -14.49 -16.14
C ASP A 130 -9.10 -14.90 -15.11
N LYS A 131 -9.94 -15.88 -15.46
CA LYS A 131 -11.04 -16.38 -14.60
C LYS A 131 -10.57 -17.02 -13.29
N SER A 132 -9.29 -17.38 -13.17
CA SER A 132 -8.76 -17.96 -11.93
C SER A 132 -8.48 -16.91 -10.86
N SER A 133 -8.34 -15.64 -11.26
CA SER A 133 -7.98 -14.51 -10.40
C SER A 133 -9.20 -13.88 -9.72
N ASP A 134 -9.03 -13.44 -8.47
CA ASP A 134 -10.02 -12.61 -7.78
C ASP A 134 -10.19 -11.21 -8.41
N PHE A 135 -9.27 -10.79 -9.29
CA PHE A 135 -9.39 -9.60 -10.12
C PHE A 135 -10.29 -9.80 -11.36
N CYS A 136 -10.78 -11.03 -11.53
CA CYS A 136 -11.82 -11.39 -12.46
C CYS A 136 -13.02 -11.98 -11.72
N SER A 137 -13.73 -11.13 -11.00
CA SER A 137 -15.04 -11.47 -10.43
C SER A 137 -16.18 -10.87 -11.25
N ASP A 138 -17.35 -11.48 -11.19
CA ASP A 138 -18.57 -10.96 -11.83
C ASP A 138 -19.03 -9.63 -11.19
N LYS A 139 -18.69 -9.44 -9.91
CA LYS A 139 -19.03 -8.25 -9.11
C LYS A 139 -17.88 -7.90 -8.17
N ASN A 140 -17.74 -6.62 -7.84
CA ASN A 140 -16.84 -6.19 -6.77
C ASN A 140 -17.40 -6.62 -5.42
N GLY A 141 -16.51 -6.98 -4.50
CA GLY A 141 -16.89 -7.37 -3.16
C GLY A 141 -15.70 -7.89 -2.37
N ALA A 142 -16.00 -8.54 -1.26
CA ALA A 142 -15.03 -9.17 -0.39
C ALA A 142 -15.55 -10.54 0.02
N TYR A 143 -14.68 -11.37 0.56
CA TYR A 143 -15.02 -12.67 1.10
C TYR A 143 -14.11 -13.00 2.28
N ILE A 144 -14.57 -13.85 3.20
CA ILE A 144 -13.70 -14.41 4.24
C ILE A 144 -12.85 -15.50 3.60
N GLY A 145 -11.55 -15.24 3.51
CA GLY A 145 -10.56 -16.16 2.98
C GLY A 145 -10.09 -17.17 4.04
N LYS A 146 -9.01 -17.88 3.73
CA LYS A 146 -8.47 -18.94 4.59
C LYS A 146 -7.90 -18.39 5.91
N TYR A 147 -7.21 -17.27 5.80
CA TYR A 147 -6.57 -16.57 6.90
C TYR A 147 -7.14 -15.15 7.06
N HIS A 148 -7.49 -14.47 5.97
CA HIS A 148 -7.85 -13.05 5.97
C HIS A 148 -9.05 -12.76 5.05
N VAL A 149 -9.77 -11.65 5.28
CA VAL A 149 -10.69 -11.08 4.26
C VAL A 149 -9.95 -10.91 2.94
N GLY A 150 -10.42 -11.55 1.88
CA GLY A 150 -9.93 -11.35 0.52
C GLY A 150 -10.84 -10.42 -0.27
N TYR A 151 -10.28 -9.73 -1.25
CA TYR A 151 -11.06 -8.88 -2.16
C TYR A 151 -11.42 -9.62 -3.43
N LYS A 152 -12.58 -9.29 -4.00
CA LYS A 152 -13.00 -9.66 -5.35
C LYS A 152 -13.24 -8.39 -6.14
N PHE A 153 -12.63 -8.29 -7.31
CA PHE A 153 -12.76 -7.14 -8.17
C PHE A 153 -13.12 -7.57 -9.58
N ARG A 154 -13.96 -6.78 -10.22
CA ARG A 154 -14.24 -6.87 -11.64
C ARG A 154 -13.36 -5.87 -12.37
N THR A 155 -12.21 -6.33 -12.84
CA THR A 155 -11.22 -5.45 -13.48
C THR A 155 -10.86 -5.88 -14.90
N LYS A 156 -10.36 -4.93 -15.70
CA LYS A 156 -9.73 -5.21 -17.01
C LYS A 156 -8.41 -5.96 -16.86
N TYR A 157 -7.62 -5.57 -15.86
CA TYR A 157 -6.27 -6.06 -15.64
C TYR A 157 -5.99 -6.22 -14.15
N LYS A 158 -5.37 -7.35 -13.78
CA LYS A 158 -4.81 -7.59 -12.46
C LYS A 158 -3.66 -6.60 -12.16
N TYR A 159 -3.37 -6.39 -10.88
CA TYR A 159 -2.12 -5.74 -10.47
C TYR A 159 -0.92 -6.59 -10.93
N GLY A 160 -0.23 -6.08 -11.95
CA GLY A 160 0.96 -6.71 -12.52
C GLY A 160 2.24 -6.31 -11.80
N LEU A 161 3.36 -6.85 -12.30
CA LEU A 161 4.71 -6.55 -11.81
C LEU A 161 5.00 -5.05 -11.71
N SER A 162 4.48 -4.24 -12.65
CA SER A 162 4.66 -2.79 -12.67
C SER A 162 4.21 -2.08 -11.39
N PHE A 163 3.18 -2.57 -10.71
CA PHE A 163 2.72 -2.02 -9.44
C PHE A 163 3.79 -2.14 -8.35
N ASN A 164 4.38 -3.33 -8.22
CA ASN A 164 5.46 -3.60 -7.25
C ASN A 164 6.75 -2.88 -7.63
N LEU A 165 7.08 -2.81 -8.92
CA LEU A 165 8.25 -2.09 -9.40
C LEU A 165 8.16 -0.58 -9.07
N LEU A 166 6.99 0.04 -9.26
CA LEU A 166 6.80 1.45 -8.91
C LEU A 166 6.86 1.73 -7.41
N MET A 167 6.61 0.74 -6.55
CA MET A 167 6.80 0.87 -5.10
C MET A 167 8.27 0.84 -4.68
N VAL A 168 9.12 0.11 -5.40
CA VAL A 168 10.48 -0.24 -4.94
C VAL A 168 11.57 0.44 -5.76
N ILE A 169 11.47 0.43 -7.09
CA ILE A 169 12.52 0.96 -7.98
C ILE A 169 12.90 2.40 -7.65
N PRO A 170 11.95 3.35 -7.46
CA PRO A 170 12.37 4.72 -7.24
C PRO A 170 13.22 4.88 -5.98
N ALA A 171 12.88 4.16 -4.91
CA ALA A 171 13.65 4.16 -3.68
C ALA A 171 15.01 3.47 -3.81
N LEU A 172 15.14 2.44 -4.66
CA LEU A 172 16.42 1.78 -4.99
C LEU A 172 17.41 2.71 -5.69
N LEU A 173 16.92 3.71 -6.42
CA LEU A 173 17.76 4.69 -7.13
C LEU A 173 18.19 5.87 -6.23
N THR A 174 18.02 5.75 -4.92
CA THR A 174 18.33 6.82 -3.96
C THR A 174 19.00 6.28 -2.70
N ASN A 175 19.34 7.15 -1.75
CA ASN A 175 19.98 6.76 -0.49
C ASN A 175 19.09 5.84 0.38
N SER A 176 17.79 5.73 0.10
CA SER A 176 16.89 4.81 0.80
C SER A 176 16.94 3.37 0.28
N TYR A 177 17.88 3.02 -0.62
CA TYR A 177 17.89 1.72 -1.29
C TYR A 177 17.88 0.51 -0.33
N ILE A 178 18.58 0.59 0.80
CA ILE A 178 18.59 -0.50 1.81
C ILE A 178 17.18 -0.74 2.36
N LEU A 179 16.44 0.34 2.66
CA LEU A 179 15.06 0.24 3.13
C LEU A 179 14.12 -0.32 2.05
N ALA A 180 14.37 0.04 0.78
CA ALA A 180 13.64 -0.51 -0.36
C ALA A 180 13.90 -2.02 -0.54
N ILE A 181 15.15 -2.47 -0.39
CA ILE A 181 15.53 -3.89 -0.44
C ILE A 181 14.83 -4.67 0.68
N ILE A 182 14.88 -4.16 1.92
CA ILE A 182 14.21 -4.80 3.06
C ILE A 182 12.69 -4.87 2.81
N PHE A 183 12.09 -3.79 2.30
CA PHE A 183 10.66 -3.76 1.98
C PHE A 183 10.28 -4.77 0.88
N ALA A 184 11.07 -4.85 -0.19
CA ALA A 184 10.89 -5.81 -1.26
C ALA A 184 11.03 -7.25 -0.76
N PHE A 185 12.03 -7.51 0.09
CA PHE A 185 12.24 -8.80 0.73
C PHE A 185 11.02 -9.21 1.55
N PHE A 186 10.48 -8.35 2.42
CA PHE A 186 9.28 -8.65 3.18
C PHE A 186 8.06 -8.87 2.28
N THR A 187 7.93 -8.12 1.18
CA THR A 187 6.84 -8.32 0.21
C THR A 187 6.90 -9.71 -0.40
N ILE A 188 8.08 -10.17 -0.80
CA ILE A 188 8.29 -11.52 -1.35
C ILE A 188 8.06 -12.57 -0.27
N LEU A 189 8.62 -12.38 0.93
CA LEU A 189 8.49 -13.30 2.05
C LEU A 189 7.03 -13.56 2.42
N LEU A 190 6.22 -12.51 2.55
CA LEU A 190 4.78 -12.66 2.82
C LEU A 190 4.09 -13.45 1.71
N ARG A 191 4.42 -13.19 0.44
CA ARG A 191 3.84 -13.94 -0.68
C ARG A 191 4.22 -15.43 -0.66
N VAL A 192 5.42 -15.76 -0.19
CA VAL A 192 5.87 -17.17 -0.04
C VAL A 192 5.15 -17.84 1.14
N ILE A 193 5.01 -17.15 2.28
CA ILE A 193 4.32 -17.67 3.46
C ILE A 193 2.85 -17.98 3.15
N PHE A 194 2.18 -17.12 2.39
CA PHE A 194 0.77 -17.24 2.03
C PHE A 194 0.58 -17.66 0.56
N ILE A 195 1.41 -18.59 0.07
CA ILE A 195 1.35 -19.04 -1.33
C ILE A 195 0.08 -19.85 -1.64
N ASP A 196 -0.56 -20.41 -0.62
CA ASP A 196 -1.71 -21.30 -0.69
C ASP A 196 -3.06 -20.57 -0.73
N VAL A 197 -3.07 -19.23 -0.75
CA VAL A 197 -4.30 -18.43 -0.82
C VAL A 197 -4.46 -17.74 -2.18
N ARG A 198 -5.70 -17.34 -2.47
CA ARG A 198 -6.00 -16.62 -3.71
C ARG A 198 -5.45 -15.20 -3.69
N ASP A 199 -5.29 -14.61 -4.86
CA ASP A 199 -4.62 -13.33 -5.03
C ASP A 199 -5.35 -12.14 -4.39
N GLY A 200 -6.68 -12.20 -4.25
CA GLY A 200 -7.46 -11.22 -3.49
C GLY A 200 -7.11 -11.21 -2.01
N GLU A 201 -6.85 -12.39 -1.44
CA GLU A 201 -6.41 -12.57 -0.06
C GLU A 201 -4.93 -12.20 0.11
N ILE A 202 -4.04 -12.59 -0.81
CA ILE A 202 -2.62 -12.16 -0.80
C ILE A 202 -2.52 -10.62 -0.79
N GLY A 203 -3.32 -9.94 -1.62
CA GLY A 203 -3.36 -8.47 -1.66
C GLY A 203 -3.88 -7.85 -0.36
N ALA A 204 -4.81 -8.51 0.32
CA ALA A 204 -5.31 -8.05 1.61
C ALA A 204 -4.26 -8.20 2.72
N ILE A 205 -3.56 -9.34 2.76
CA ILE A 205 -2.48 -9.65 3.71
C ILE A 205 -1.30 -8.67 3.63
N TRP A 206 -1.17 -7.94 2.51
CA TRP A 206 -0.21 -6.85 2.35
C TRP A 206 -0.28 -5.77 3.46
N CYS A 207 -1.37 -5.70 4.26
CA CYS A 207 -1.42 -4.85 5.46
C CYS A 207 -0.32 -5.19 6.49
N LEU A 208 0.20 -6.42 6.51
CA LEU A 208 1.36 -6.76 7.34
C LEU A 208 2.62 -5.97 6.97
N LEU A 209 2.74 -5.45 5.74
CA LEU A 209 3.84 -4.55 5.37
C LEU A 209 3.70 -3.15 5.99
N ALA A 210 2.48 -2.74 6.35
CA ALA A 210 2.28 -1.52 7.13
C ALA A 210 2.78 -1.66 8.57
N LEU A 211 2.82 -2.88 9.12
CA LEU A 211 3.26 -3.12 10.48
C LEU A 211 4.74 -3.50 10.55
N ILE A 212 5.17 -4.49 9.76
CA ILE A 212 6.44 -5.17 9.96
C ILE A 212 7.62 -4.30 9.53
N PRO A 213 7.73 -3.83 8.28
CA PRO A 213 8.79 -2.90 7.92
C PRO A 213 8.44 -1.44 8.23
N THR A 214 7.19 -1.00 8.02
CA THR A 214 6.87 0.44 8.06
C THR A 214 6.90 1.04 9.47
N ILE A 215 6.32 0.39 10.50
CA ILE A 215 6.39 0.91 11.88
C ILE A 215 7.85 1.02 12.35
N PRO A 216 8.71 0.00 12.20
CA PRO A 216 10.13 0.13 12.55
C PRO A 216 10.83 1.25 11.80
N TYR A 217 10.58 1.44 10.50
CA TYR A 217 11.17 2.56 9.75
C TYR A 217 10.82 3.90 10.40
N VAL A 218 9.54 4.12 10.73
CA VAL A 218 9.08 5.39 11.30
C VAL A 218 9.53 5.57 12.75
N TYR A 219 9.48 4.51 13.55
CA TYR A 219 9.86 4.54 14.97
C TYR A 219 11.37 4.76 15.14
N TYR A 220 12.19 3.99 14.43
CA TYR A 220 13.66 4.09 14.46
C TYR A 220 14.21 5.01 13.37
N ARG A 221 13.42 5.99 12.91
CA ARG A 221 13.75 6.84 11.76
C ARG A 221 15.10 7.56 11.89
N LYS A 222 15.47 7.98 13.11
CA LYS A 222 16.74 8.69 13.37
C LYS A 222 17.94 7.75 13.24
N GLN A 223 17.79 6.52 13.72
CA GLN A 223 18.80 5.47 13.58
C GLN A 223 18.98 5.09 12.11
N PHE A 224 17.89 4.93 11.36
CA PHE A 224 17.96 4.66 9.92
C PHE A 224 18.59 5.81 9.13
N LEU A 225 18.27 7.07 9.44
CA LEU A 225 18.93 8.23 8.82
C LEU A 225 20.44 8.20 9.08
N SER A 226 20.85 7.99 10.34
CA SER A 226 22.28 7.89 10.69
C SER A 226 22.99 6.72 10.00
N LEU A 227 22.32 5.57 9.88
CA LEU A 227 22.83 4.41 9.18
C LEU A 227 23.03 4.69 7.68
N ILE A 228 22.03 5.30 7.04
CA ILE A 228 22.08 5.67 5.63
C ILE A 228 23.21 6.67 5.37
N GLU A 229 23.39 7.67 6.24
CA GLU A 229 24.50 8.62 6.14
C GLU A 229 25.87 7.95 6.20
N LYS A 230 26.03 6.92 7.05
CA LYS A 230 27.29 6.16 7.17
C LYS A 230 27.57 5.24 5.99
N ILE A 231 26.53 4.72 5.33
CA ILE A 231 26.65 3.75 4.24
C ILE A 231 26.65 4.43 2.87
N LYS A 232 26.52 5.76 2.77
CA LYS A 232 26.63 6.47 1.49
C LYS A 232 27.93 6.09 0.78
N ILE A 233 27.81 5.23 -0.23
CA ILE A 233 28.86 4.94 -1.18
C ILE A 233 28.89 6.17 -2.09
N TYR A 234 30.05 6.84 -2.12
CA TYR A 234 30.31 8.00 -2.97
C TYR A 234 30.10 7.68 -4.45
#